data_AF-A0A2H0TPA3-F1
#
_entry.id   AF-A0A2H0TPA3-F1
#
_cell.length_a   1.000
_cell.length_b   1.000
_cell.length_c   1.000
_cell.angle_alpha   90.00
_cell.angle_beta   90.00
_cell.angle_gamma   90.00
#
_symmetry.space_group_name_H-M   'P 1'
#
loop_
_entity.id
_entity.type
_entity.pdbx_description
1 polymer ?
#
loop_
_entity_poly.entity_id
_entity_poly.type
_entity_poly.pdbx_seq_one_letter_code
_entity_poly.pdbx_strand_id
1 'polypeptide(L)'
;MQDLQEVFQRLQENKKKLKDLKASYRDALLTSQQYVEVSDELKVFKEKKKEIENVTRGQFAAEFMQIEDLKIDLASDMELISDIALTQIMKGETVAVKDEYENEYEPIIKVNFKKSA
;
A
#
# COMPACT_ATOMS: atom_id res chain seq x y z
N MET A 1 42.64 10.35 11.61
CA MET A 1 41.57 9.45 11.10
C MET A 1 40.84 8.95 12.34
N GLN A 2 39.52 9.14 12.44
CA GLN A 2 38.77 8.60 13.59
C GLN A 2 38.78 7.08 13.52
N ASP A 3 39.09 6.42 14.62
CA ASP A 3 39.09 4.97 14.71
C ASP A 3 37.65 4.46 14.49
N LEU A 4 37.49 3.44 13.65
CA LEU A 4 36.18 2.85 13.32
C LEU A 4 35.42 2.44 14.59
N GLN A 5 36.16 2.01 15.61
CA GLN A 5 35.62 1.60 16.89
C GLN A 5 35.05 2.77 17.71
N GLU A 6 35.68 3.96 17.67
CA GLU A 6 35.15 5.18 18.30
C GLU A 6 33.87 5.66 17.62
N VAL A 7 33.81 5.57 16.29
CA VAL A 7 32.60 5.93 15.53
C VAL A 7 31.44 4.98 15.85
N PHE A 8 31.71 3.68 15.97
CA PHE A 8 30.70 2.68 16.33
C PHE A 8 30.21 2.85 17.77
N GLN A 9 31.09 3.14 18.73
CA GLN A 9 30.70 3.45 20.11
C GLN A 9 29.84 4.71 20.18
N ARG A 10 30.24 5.79 19.51
CA ARG A 10 29.44 7.02 19.40
C ARG A 10 28.06 6.77 18.78
N LEU A 11 27.96 5.91 17.76
CA LEU A 11 26.69 5.54 17.15
C LEU A 11 25.78 4.81 18.14
N GLN A 12 26.31 3.86 18.90
CA GLN A 12 25.54 3.12 19.91
C GLN A 12 25.07 4.02 21.05
N GLU A 13 25.93 4.90 21.55
CA GLU A 13 25.56 5.88 22.57
C GLU A 13 24.47 6.85 22.07
N ASN A 14 24.60 7.35 20.84
CA ASN A 14 23.59 8.24 20.26
C ASN A 14 22.25 7.51 20.03
N LYS A 15 22.27 6.23 19.63
CA LYS A 15 21.05 5.42 19.54
C LYS A 15 20.39 5.22 20.89
N LYS A 16 21.18 4.98 21.95
CA LYS A 16 20.68 4.85 23.31
C LYS A 16 20.05 6.16 23.81
N LYS A 17 20.78 7.28 23.68
CA LYS A 17 20.27 8.62 24.02
C LYS A 17 18.98 8.97 23.27
N LEU A 18 18.90 8.64 21.98
CA LEU A 18 17.69 8.85 21.18
C LEU A 18 16.51 8.00 21.69
N LYS A 19 16.76 6.75 22.07
CA LYS A 19 15.74 5.87 22.64
C LYS A 19 15.24 6.42 23.99
N ASP A 20 16.16 6.84 24.85
CA ASP A 20 15.85 7.37 26.18
C ASP A 20 15.06 8.69 26.09
N LEU A 21 15.44 9.61 25.19
CA LEU A 21 14.69 10.84 24.93
C LEU A 21 13.29 10.59 24.38
N LYS A 22 13.14 9.60 23.49
CA LYS A 22 11.81 9.21 22.98
C LYS A 22 10.94 8.58 24.08
N ALA A 23 11.54 7.82 24.99
CA ALA A 23 10.85 7.25 26.14
C ALA A 23 10.40 8.34 27.09
N SER A 24 11.29 9.26 27.50
CA SER A 24 10.94 10.35 28.40
C SER A 24 9.86 11.28 27.83
N TYR A 25 9.91 11.55 26.52
CA TYR A 25 8.86 12.31 25.84
C TYR A 25 7.51 11.58 25.88
N ARG A 26 7.50 10.26 25.64
CA ARG A 26 6.28 9.44 25.75
C ARG A 26 5.73 9.44 27.17
N ASP A 27 6.59 9.32 28.18
CA ASP A 27 6.18 9.31 29.58
C ASP A 27 5.61 10.68 30.00
N ALA A 28 6.20 11.78 29.52
CA ALA A 28 5.68 13.12 29.72
C ALA A 28 4.29 13.32 29.07
N LEU A 29 4.08 12.79 27.86
CA LEU A 29 2.77 12.78 27.22
C LEU A 29 1.74 12.01 28.04
N LEU A 30 2.10 10.83 28.56
CA LEU A 30 1.21 10.01 29.40
C LEU A 30 0.90 10.64 30.77
N THR A 31 1.75 11.54 31.25
CA THR A 31 1.53 12.29 32.49
C THR A 31 0.57 13.48 32.27
N SER A 32 0.41 13.94 31.04
CA SER A 32 -0.55 14.98 30.71
C SER A 32 -1.98 14.42 30.69
N GLN A 33 -2.77 14.82 31.68
CA GLN A 33 -4.17 14.40 31.82
C GLN A 33 -4.99 14.67 30.54
N GLN A 34 -4.81 15.85 29.92
CA GLN A 34 -5.49 16.21 28.68
C GLN A 34 -5.11 15.29 27.51
N TYR A 35 -3.85 14.85 27.44
CA TYR A 35 -3.42 13.92 26.39
C TYR A 35 -4.05 12.54 26.57
N VAL A 36 -4.14 12.07 27.82
CA VAL A 36 -4.79 10.78 28.13
C VAL A 36 -6.28 10.84 27.80
N GLU A 37 -6.97 11.90 28.21
CA GLU A 37 -8.40 12.10 27.93
C GLU A 37 -8.69 12.15 26.43
N VAL A 38 -7.96 12.98 25.67
CA VAL A 38 -8.12 13.06 24.21
C VAL A 38 -7.75 11.73 23.53
N SER A 39 -6.73 11.03 24.02
CA SER A 39 -6.36 9.71 23.50
C SER A 39 -7.45 8.67 23.73
N ASP A 40 -8.14 8.71 24.87
CA ASP A 40 -9.23 7.79 25.19
C ASP A 40 -10.50 8.12 24.41
N GLU A 41 -10.85 9.41 24.28
CA GLU A 41 -11.91 9.86 23.37
C GLU A 41 -11.64 9.39 21.93
N LEU A 42 -10.38 9.48 21.47
CA LEU A 42 -9.98 9.03 20.15
C LEU A 42 -10.18 7.51 19.97
N LYS A 43 -9.95 6.69 21.01
CA LYS A 43 -10.30 5.25 20.96
C LYS A 43 -11.79 5.05 20.78
N VAL A 44 -12.62 5.76 21.54
CA VAL A 44 -14.08 5.70 21.42
C VAL A 44 -14.53 6.14 20.02
N PHE A 45 -13.97 7.23 19.49
CA PHE A 45 -14.28 7.69 18.13
C PHE A 45 -13.82 6.70 17.05
N LYS A 46 -12.69 6.02 17.25
CA LYS A 46 -12.24 4.94 16.34
C LYS A 46 -13.18 3.76 16.34
N GLU A 47 -13.67 3.34 17.50
CA GLU A 47 -14.66 2.27 17.60
C GLU A 47 -15.97 2.65 16.94
N LYS A 48 -16.49 3.86 17.22
CA LYS A 48 -17.68 4.39 16.54
C LYS A 48 -17.50 4.48 15.02
N LYS A 49 -16.34 4.95 14.56
CA LYS A 49 -16.01 4.99 13.13
C LYS A 49 -16.04 3.58 12.52
N LYS A 50 -15.40 2.61 13.19
CA LYS A 50 -15.36 1.21 12.73
C LYS A 50 -16.76 0.59 12.71
N GLU A 51 -17.60 0.89 13.69
CA GLU A 51 -18.99 0.45 13.73
C GLU A 51 -19.76 1.00 12.53
N ILE A 52 -19.68 2.31 12.28
CA ILE A 52 -20.30 2.95 11.12
C ILE A 52 -19.79 2.32 9.81
N GLU A 53 -18.47 2.18 9.65
CA GLU A 53 -17.89 1.56 8.45
C GLU A 53 -18.35 0.11 8.26
N ASN A 54 -18.52 -0.66 9.33
CA ASN A 54 -19.03 -2.02 9.25
C ASN A 54 -20.52 -2.07 8.88
N VAL A 55 -21.33 -1.18 9.46
CA VAL A 55 -22.76 -1.07 9.11
C VAL A 55 -22.90 -0.67 7.65
N THR A 56 -22.16 0.35 7.20
CA THR A 56 -22.16 0.78 5.80
C THR A 56 -21.62 -0.32 4.89
N ARG A 57 -20.54 -1.03 5.25
CA ARG A 57 -20.05 -2.16 4.46
C ARG A 57 -21.10 -3.26 4.33
N GLY A 58 -21.85 -3.55 5.38
CA GLY A 58 -22.97 -4.50 5.33
C GLY A 58 -24.11 -4.04 4.43
N GLN A 59 -24.41 -2.74 4.41
CA GLN A 59 -25.41 -2.15 3.51
C GLN A 59 -24.98 -2.19 2.04
N PHE A 60 -23.68 -2.10 1.77
CA PHE A 60 -23.09 -2.10 0.43
C PHE A 60 -22.58 -3.48 -0.01
N ALA A 61 -23.03 -4.56 0.63
CA ALA A 61 -22.52 -5.91 0.36
C ALA A 61 -22.72 -6.33 -1.10
N ALA A 62 -23.81 -5.89 -1.74
CA ALA A 62 -24.09 -6.17 -3.15
C ALA A 62 -23.12 -5.43 -4.08
N GLU A 63 -22.84 -4.16 -3.80
CA GLU A 63 -21.89 -3.33 -4.52
C GLU A 63 -20.46 -3.85 -4.34
N PHE A 64 -20.10 -4.36 -3.16
CA PHE A 64 -18.81 -5.01 -2.94
C PHE A 64 -18.66 -6.29 -3.75
N MET A 65 -19.70 -7.11 -3.87
CA MET A 65 -19.68 -8.27 -4.77
C MET A 65 -19.51 -7.83 -6.22
N GLN A 66 -20.24 -6.80 -6.67
CA GLN A 66 -20.06 -6.23 -8.01
C GLN A 66 -18.64 -5.70 -8.24
N ILE A 67 -18.01 -5.09 -7.24
CA ILE A 67 -16.62 -4.63 -7.31
C ILE A 67 -15.66 -5.82 -7.44
N GLU A 68 -15.90 -6.91 -6.72
CA GLU A 68 -15.08 -8.13 -6.81
C GLU A 68 -15.25 -8.81 -8.17
N ASP A 69 -16.49 -8.94 -8.65
CA ASP A 69 -16.80 -9.49 -9.97
C ASP A 69 -16.12 -8.66 -11.08
N LEU A 70 -16.28 -7.33 -11.05
CA LEU A 70 -15.62 -6.43 -12.00
C LEU A 70 -14.08 -6.54 -11.94
N LYS A 71 -13.50 -6.79 -10.77
CA LYS A 71 -12.04 -7.01 -10.67
C LYS A 71 -11.61 -8.31 -11.31
N ILE A 72 -12.41 -9.37 -11.16
CA ILE A 72 -12.15 -10.68 -11.80
C ILE A 72 -12.27 -10.53 -13.30
N ASP A 73 -13.31 -9.86 -13.79
CA ASP A 73 -13.52 -9.60 -15.21
C ASP A 73 -12.36 -8.78 -15.78
N LEU A 74 -11.99 -7.68 -15.13
CA LEU A 74 -10.86 -6.84 -15.56
C LEU A 74 -9.53 -7.60 -15.58
N ALA A 75 -9.28 -8.45 -14.58
CA ALA A 75 -8.06 -9.27 -14.55
C ALA A 75 -8.04 -10.29 -15.70
N SER A 76 -9.18 -10.93 -15.95
CA SER A 76 -9.35 -11.89 -17.04
C SER A 76 -9.18 -11.21 -18.41
N ASP A 77 -9.76 -10.02 -18.60
CA ASP A 77 -9.62 -9.23 -19.82
C ASP A 77 -8.17 -8.75 -20.02
N MET A 78 -7.47 -8.36 -18.95
CA MET A 78 -6.04 -8.01 -19.05
C MET A 78 -5.16 -9.21 -19.44
N GLU A 79 -5.44 -10.40 -18.91
CA GLU A 79 -4.76 -11.63 -19.31
C GLU A 79 -5.07 -11.96 -20.77
N LEU A 80 -6.33 -11.88 -21.18
CA LEU A 80 -6.77 -12.13 -22.55
C LEU A 80 -6.14 -11.15 -23.55
N ILE A 81 -6.10 -9.85 -23.23
CA ILE A 81 -5.42 -8.83 -24.05
C ILE A 81 -3.93 -9.15 -24.16
N SER A 82 -3.29 -9.58 -23.07
CA SER A 82 -1.88 -9.96 -23.07
C SER A 82 -1.62 -11.18 -23.94
N ASP A 83 -2.47 -12.21 -23.86
CA ASP A 83 -2.37 -13.43 -24.67
C ASP A 83 -2.63 -13.17 -26.16
N ILE A 84 -3.61 -12.32 -26.48
CA ILE A 84 -3.90 -11.90 -27.85
C ILE A 84 -2.74 -11.09 -28.41
N ALA A 85 -2.23 -10.11 -27.67
CA ALA A 85 -1.09 -9.29 -28.06
C ALA A 85 0.16 -10.16 -28.26
N LEU A 86 0.44 -11.09 -27.36
CA LEU A 86 1.56 -12.03 -27.49
C LEU A 86 1.42 -12.91 -28.73
N THR A 87 0.22 -13.43 -29.01
CA THR A 87 -0.06 -14.25 -30.20
C THR A 87 0.13 -13.46 -31.49
N GLN A 88 -0.35 -12.21 -31.55
CA GLN A 88 -0.18 -11.33 -32.72
C GLN A 88 1.29 -10.95 -32.92
N ILE A 89 2.03 -10.64 -31.85
CA ILE A 89 3.49 -10.43 -31.92
C ILE A 89 4.21 -11.68 -32.43
N MET A 90 3.85 -12.87 -31.94
CA MET A 90 4.42 -14.15 -32.40
C MET A 90 4.14 -14.44 -33.89
N LYS A 91 3.00 -13.96 -34.42
CA LYS A 91 2.65 -14.05 -35.85
C LYS A 91 3.31 -12.97 -36.71
N GLY A 92 3.97 -11.98 -36.11
CA GLY A 92 4.60 -10.86 -36.80
C GLY A 92 3.65 -9.71 -37.16
N GLU A 93 2.48 -9.64 -36.52
CA GLU A 93 1.48 -8.58 -36.74
C GLU A 93 1.77 -7.37 -35.83
N THR A 94 1.48 -6.16 -36.32
CA THR A 94 1.59 -4.92 -35.52
C THR A 94 0.42 -4.83 -34.55
N VAL A 95 0.71 -4.93 -33.25
CA VAL A 95 -0.30 -4.78 -32.19
C VAL A 95 -0.45 -3.30 -31.85
N ALA A 96 -1.59 -2.72 -32.22
CA ALA A 96 -1.97 -1.36 -31.84
C ALA A 96 -3.45 -1.35 -31.46
N VAL A 97 -3.79 -0.71 -30.34
CA VAL A 97 -5.18 -0.56 -29.87
C VAL A 97 -5.59 0.89 -29.98
N LYS A 98 -6.80 1.18 -30.43
CA LYS A 98 -7.36 2.55 -30.49
C LYS A 98 -8.43 2.73 -29.43
N ASP A 99 -8.41 3.87 -28.76
CA ASP A 99 -9.46 4.27 -27.81
C ASP A 99 -10.58 5.06 -28.51
N GLU A 100 -11.65 5.42 -27.79
CA GLU A 100 -12.83 6.16 -28.30
C GLU A 100 -12.50 7.51 -28.97
N TYR A 101 -11.29 8.03 -28.73
CA TYR A 101 -10.76 9.28 -29.28
C TYR A 101 -9.69 9.07 -30.37
N GLU A 102 -9.61 7.89 -30.98
CA GLU A 102 -8.63 7.52 -32.03
C GLU A 102 -7.15 7.56 -31.59
N ASN A 103 -6.86 7.68 -30.29
CA ASN A 103 -5.49 7.58 -29.78
C ASN A 103 -4.97 6.14 -29.89
N GLU A 104 -3.82 5.98 -30.55
CA GLU A 104 -3.14 4.69 -30.72
C GLU A 104 -2.28 4.34 -29.49
N TYR A 105 -2.48 3.14 -28.96
CA TYR A 105 -1.73 2.55 -27.86
C TYR A 105 -0.87 1.41 -28.39
N GLU A 106 0.43 1.47 -28.10
CA GLU A 106 1.40 0.41 -28.37
C GLU A 106 1.61 -0.47 -27.12
N PRO A 107 1.86 -1.79 -27.28
CA PRO A 107 2.08 -2.68 -26.14
C PRO A 107 3.43 -2.42 -25.48
N ILE A 108 3.44 -2.21 -24.16
CA ILE A 108 4.66 -2.17 -23.35
C ILE A 108 4.85 -3.53 -22.68
N ILE A 109 5.82 -4.32 -23.16
CA ILE A 109 6.13 -5.63 -22.59
C ILE A 109 7.16 -5.46 -21.48
N LYS A 110 6.79 -5.82 -20.24
CA LYS A 110 7.70 -5.78 -19.08
C LYS A 110 7.88 -7.17 -18.49
N VAL A 111 9.06 -7.74 -18.70
CA VAL A 111 9.45 -9.04 -18.11
C VAL A 111 10.07 -8.80 -16.74
N ASN A 112 9.43 -9.31 -15.69
CA ASN A 112 9.98 -9.30 -14.33
C ASN A 112 10.34 -10.73 -13.92
N PHE A 113 11.57 -10.92 -13.43
CA PHE A 113 12.01 -12.22 -12.93
C PHE A 113 11.77 -12.31 -11.42
N LYS A 114 11.12 -13.38 -10.96
CA LYS A 114 11.05 -13.75 -9.55
C LYS A 114 11.99 -14.92 -9.30
N LYS A 115 12.66 -14.89 -8.14
CA LYS A 115 13.54 -15.98 -7.70
C LYS A 115 12.72 -17.24 -7.54
N SER A 116 13.09 -18.31 -8.24
CA SER A 116 12.59 -19.66 -7.97
C SER A 116 12.99 -20.02 -6.54
N ALA A 117 11.98 -20.16 -5.68
CA ALA A 117 12.07 -20.62 -4.30
C ALA A 117 11.25 -21.90 -4.21
#